data_AF-A0A1E4ENC4-F1
#
_entry.id   AF-A0A1E4ENC4-F1
#
_cell.length_a   1.000
_cell.length_b   1.000
_cell.length_c   1.000
_cell.angle_alpha   90.00
_cell.angle_beta   90.00
_cell.angle_gamma   90.00
#
_symmetry.space_group_name_H-M   'P 1'
#
loop_
_entity.id
_entity.type
_entity.pdbx_description
1 polymer ?
#
loop_
_entity_poly.entity_id
_entity_poly.type
_entity_poly.pdbx_seq_one_letter_code
_entity_poly.pdbx_strand_id
1 'polypeptide(L)' 'MSSYKGRVYLAPSGQWAFKYYIDDQEAGGGAGFKSEKEAKLGCKDVLQGYVAKPKIVVVKYEELPPLV' A
#
# COMPACT_ATOMS: atom_id res chain seq x y z
N MET A 1 1.82 -13.71 15.70
CA MET A 1 1.45 -12.32 15.37
C MET A 1 1.56 -12.18 13.87
N SER A 2 0.51 -11.71 13.20
CA SER A 2 0.57 -11.47 11.75
C SER A 2 1.45 -10.29 11.41
N SER A 3 2.07 -10.33 10.23
CA SER A 3 2.86 -9.23 9.68
C SER A 3 2.00 -8.35 8.78
N TYR A 4 2.06 -7.04 8.98
CA TYR A 4 1.26 -6.06 8.26
C TYR A 4 2.17 -5.07 7.54
N LYS A 5 2.07 -5.02 6.20
CA LYS A 5 2.94 -4.21 5.36
C LYS A 5 2.11 -3.40 4.37
N GLY A 6 2.41 -2.11 4.25
CA GLY A 6 1.85 -1.23 3.22
C GLY A 6 2.89 -0.86 2.18
N ARG A 7 2.51 -0.87 0.91
CA ARG A 7 3.34 -0.42 -0.21
C ARG A 7 2.60 0.66 -0.98
N VAL A 8 3.19 1.84 -1.08
CA VAL A 8 2.68 2.98 -1.87
C VAL A 8 3.52 3.10 -3.14
N TYR A 9 2.89 3.38 -4.27
CA TYR A 9 3.57 3.45 -5.56
C TYR A 9 2.85 4.38 -6.52
N LEU A 10 3.60 4.89 -7.50
CA LEU A 10 3.04 5.60 -8.65
C LEU A 10 2.69 4.58 -9.73
N ALA A 11 1.41 4.48 -10.09
CA ALA A 11 0.95 3.56 -11.12
C ALA A 11 1.32 4.09 -12.53
N PRO A 12 1.37 3.21 -13.56
CA PRO A 12 1.62 3.63 -14.94
C PRO A 12 0.62 4.67 -15.48
N SER A 13 -0.57 4.75 -14.88
CA SER A 13 -1.57 5.80 -15.19
C SER A 13 -1.16 7.20 -14.71
N GLY A 14 -0.06 7.35 -13.97
CA GLY A 14 0.37 8.60 -13.35
C GLY A 14 -0.38 8.95 -12.05
N GLN A 15 -1.25 8.06 -11.57
CA GLN A 15 -1.94 8.22 -10.29
C GLN A 15 -1.24 7.41 -9.20
N TRP A 16 -1.28 7.92 -7.98
CA TRP A 16 -0.74 7.21 -6.82
C TRP A 16 -1.72 6.13 -6.36
N ALA A 17 -1.17 5.02 -5.88
CA ALA A 17 -1.90 3.86 -5.38
C ALA A 17 -1.16 3.24 -4.20
N PHE A 18 -1.85 2.36 -3.48
CA PHE A 18 -1.25 1.54 -2.44
C PHE A 18 -1.82 0.12 -2.47
N LYS A 19 -1.00 -0.82 -2.01
CA LYS A 19 -1.40 -2.19 -1.69
C LYS A 19 -1.00 -2.48 -0.25
N TYR A 20 -1.77 -3.30 0.45
CA TYR A 20 -1.43 -3.77 1.79
C TYR A 20 -1.45 -5.30 1.85
N TYR A 21 -0.59 -5.83 2.70
CA TYR A 21 -0.29 -7.24 2.80
C TYR A 21 -0.42 -7.71 4.24
N ILE A 22 -1.03 -8.87 4.42
CA ILE A 22 -1.14 -9.59 5.70
C ILE A 22 -0.42 -10.92 5.50
N ASP A 23 0.61 -11.18 6.30
CA ASP A 23 1.41 -12.41 6.19
C ASP A 23 1.95 -12.65 4.77
N ASP A 24 2.45 -11.56 4.18
CA ASP A 24 3.00 -11.48 2.82
C ASP A 24 2.01 -11.79 1.67
N GLN A 25 0.73 -11.95 1.99
CA GLN A 25 -0.34 -12.06 0.99
C GLN A 25 -1.02 -10.71 0.77
N GLU A 26 -1.27 -10.36 -0.49
CA GLU A 26 -2.03 -9.15 -0.82
C GLU A 26 -3.46 -9.27 -0.27
N ALA A 27 -3.82 -8.38 0.64
CA ALA A 27 -5.15 -8.33 1.24
C ALA A 27 -6.05 -7.29 0.56
N GLY A 28 -5.45 -6.29 -0.11
CA GLY A 28 -6.17 -5.33 -0.93
C GLY A 28 -5.35 -4.07 -1.21
N GLY A 29 -6.04 -3.02 -1.66
CA GLY A 29 -5.41 -1.76 -2.00
C GLY A 29 -6.39 -0.66 -2.38
N GLY A 30 -5.85 0.52 -2.65
CA GLY A 30 -6.57 1.67 -3.16
C GLY A 30 -5.78 2.36 -4.27
N ALA A 31 -6.47 3.02 -5.19
CA ALA A 31 -5.86 3.71 -6.32
C ALA A 31 -6.58 5.03 -6.62
N GLY A 32 -5.97 5.86 -7.48
CA GLY A 32 -6.58 7.12 -7.93
C GLY A 32 -6.19 8.34 -7.10
N PHE A 33 -5.15 8.25 -6.27
CA PHE A 33 -4.69 9.37 -5.45
C PHE A 33 -3.87 10.36 -6.27
N LYS A 34 -3.97 11.65 -5.94
CA LYS A 34 -3.25 12.72 -6.66
C LYS A 34 -1.81 12.88 -6.18
N SER A 35 -1.50 12.38 -4.99
CA SER A 35 -0.16 12.49 -4.40
C SER A 35 0.24 11.26 -3.58
N GLU A 36 1.55 11.08 -3.41
CA GLU A 36 2.13 10.06 -2.51
C GLU A 36 1.57 10.18 -1.10
N LYS A 37 1.39 11.42 -0.61
CA LYS A 37 0.92 11.71 0.74
C LYS A 37 -0.51 11.21 0.95
N GLU A 38 -1.39 11.43 -0.02
CA GLU A 38 -2.77 10.93 0.02
C GLU A 38 -2.80 9.39 0.01
N ALA A 39 -2.03 8.76 -0.87
CA ALA A 39 -1.94 7.30 -0.92
C ALA A 39 -1.36 6.70 0.38
N LYS A 40 -0.33 7.34 0.97
CA LYS A 40 0.22 6.97 2.28
C LYS A 40 -0.81 7.10 3.39
N LEU A 41 -1.59 8.17 3.40
CA LEU A 41 -2.63 8.38 4.41
C LEU A 41 -3.72 7.30 4.29
N GLY A 42 -4.23 7.05 3.07
CA GLY A 42 -5.20 5.98 2.85
C GLY A 42 -4.68 4.60 3.24
N CYS A 43 -3.42 4.29 2.92
CA CYS A 43 -2.78 3.04 3.34
C CYS A 43 -2.65 2.94 4.88
N LYS A 44 -2.31 4.05 5.53
CA LYS A 44 -2.19 4.13 6.98
C LYS A 44 -3.53 3.92 7.67
N ASP A 45 -4.59 4.60 7.21
CA ASP A 45 -5.92 4.50 7.80
C ASP A 45 -6.44 3.05 7.77
N VAL A 46 -6.22 2.34 6.67
CA VAL A 46 -6.56 0.92 6.56
C VAL A 46 -5.74 0.07 7.53
N LEU A 47 -4.41 0.22 7.54
CA LEU A 47 -3.54 -0.63 8.36
C LEU A 47 -3.64 -0.33 9.87
N GLN A 48 -4.05 0.89 10.25
CA GLN A 48 -4.30 1.24 11.66
C GLN A 48 -5.46 0.46 12.28
N GLY A 49 -6.36 -0.11 11.46
CA GLY A 49 -7.36 -1.07 11.92
C GLY A 49 -6.78 -2.40 12.39
N TYR A 50 -5.53 -2.73 12.01
CA TYR A 50 -4.88 -4.00 12.32
C TYR A 50 -3.64 -3.84 13.22
N VAL A 51 -2.88 -2.76 13.07
CA VAL A 51 -1.63 -2.54 13.82
C VAL A 51 -1.44 -1.06 14.19
N ALA A 52 -1.02 -0.80 15.43
CA ALA A 52 -0.88 0.57 15.94
C ALA A 52 0.20 1.40 15.21
N LYS A 53 1.26 0.75 14.71
CA LYS A 53 2.38 1.38 13.99
C LYS A 53 2.62 0.67 12.65
N PRO A 54 1.82 0.97 11.62
CA PRO A 54 1.94 0.28 10.34
C PRO A 54 3.25 0.63 9.64
N LYS A 55 3.90 -0.38 9.06
CA LYS A 55 5.10 -0.19 8.25
C LYS A 55 4.68 0.04 6.79
N ILE A 56 4.83 1.28 6.34
CA ILE A 56 4.48 1.70 4.98
C ILE A 56 5.74 2.17 4.27
N VAL A 57 6.00 1.61 3.09
CA VAL A 57 7.14 1.96 2.25
C VAL A 57 6.67 2.44 0.89
N VAL A 58 7.43 3.35 0.28
CA VAL A 58 7.23 3.74 -1.12
C VAL A 58 8.09 2.84 -1.96
N VAL A 59 7.51 2.26 -3.00
CA VAL A 59 8.18 1.35 -3.94
C VAL A 59 7.88 1.79 -5.36
N LYS A 60 8.74 1.39 -6.29
CA LYS A 60 8.47 1.49 -7.72
C LYS A 60 7.38 0.48 -8.09
N TYR A 61 6.61 0.80 -9.12
CA TYR A 61 5.56 -0.10 -9.62
C TYR A 61 6.12 -1.48 -10.00
N GLU A 62 7.32 -1.53 -10.57
CA GLU A 62 8.02 -2.75 -10.99
C GLU A 62 8.43 -3.67 -9.82
N GLU A 63 8.47 -3.14 -8.60
CA GLU A 63 8.81 -3.90 -7.37
C GLU A 63 7.58 -4.54 -6.72
N LEU A 64 6.39 -4.33 -7.29
CA LEU A 64 5.18 -4.99 -6.84
C LEU A 64 5.15 -6.43 -7.35
N PRO A 65 4.62 -7.38 -6.55
CA PRO A 65 4.33 -8.70 -7.06
C PRO A 65 3.37 -8.59 -8.26
N PRO A 66 3.54 -9.46 -9.29
CA PRO A 66 2.64 -9.49 -10.43
C PRO A 66 1.20 -9.72 -9.96
N LEU A 67 0.23 -9.15 -10.69
CA LEU A 67 -1.19 -9.43 -10.47
C LEU A 67 -1.40 -10.92 -10.74
N VAL A 68 -1.68 -11.69 -9.69
CA VAL A 68 -2.00 -13.13 -9.77
C VAL A 68 -3.42 -13.30 -10.29
#